data_AF-A0ABD6IZ96-F1
#
_entry.id   AF-A0ABD6IZ96-F1
#
_cell.length_a   1.000
_cell.length_b   1.000
_cell.length_c   1.000
_cell.angle_alpha   90.00
_cell.angle_beta   90.00
_cell.angle_gamma   90.00
#
_symmetry.space_group_name_H-M   'P 1'
#
loop_
_entity.id
_entity.type
_entity.pdbx_description
1 polymer ?
#
loop_
_entity_poly.entity_id
_entity_poly.type
_entity_poly.pdbx_seq_one_letter_code
_entity_poly.pdbx_strand_id
1 'polypeptide(L)'
;MSSGNLSAARLKGDFDVERLLAELAVLERTQWAAQRTYGESLEPSEDTVLDWRVLPLRSPDGRADRTDPGGLGLVEYGATPWLEKTPYIQSILESLPTELRAVRLMSLGAGAEVDEHRDQPYGLAAGWVRLHIPFVTNPEAVLTLDGQPHTWQPGTFWFGDFSRPHSVRNGGSERRVHLVIDAYVNAELLELFPAEFRDRVRWSEVLFNRPEIALTEDELAGFQSSFVIPDAFLYGEPEELADDARPDRPARLRLDGGRLVLEVDDEPRAALVHLGEGEFRALGWTAERTVKAEAAGDGLRLRFRMRQGSRMEETVRTAATASV
;
A
#
# COMPACT_ATOMS: atom_id res chain seq x y z
N MET A 1 -18.51 2.62 -28.74
CA MET A 1 -17.03 2.63 -28.70
C MET A 1 -16.63 1.99 -27.40
N SER A 2 -15.97 0.82 -27.44
CA SER A 2 -15.63 0.07 -26.24
C SER A 2 -14.73 0.92 -25.35
N SER A 3 -15.23 1.30 -24.18
CA SER A 3 -14.42 1.79 -23.09
C SER A 3 -13.51 0.64 -22.65
N GLY A 4 -12.35 0.44 -23.29
CA GLY A 4 -11.30 -0.39 -22.68
C GLY A 4 -11.20 -0.08 -21.17
N ASN A 5 -11.34 -1.03 -20.30
CA ASN A 5 -10.24 -1.92 -20.06
C ASN A 5 -9.04 -1.19 -19.41
N LEU A 6 -9.19 -0.17 -18.55
CA LEU A 6 -8.04 0.44 -17.82
C LEU A 6 -7.58 -0.39 -16.63
N SER A 7 -8.10 -1.61 -16.50
CA SER A 7 -7.82 -2.49 -15.36
C SER A 7 -6.40 -3.06 -15.39
N ALA A 8 -5.75 -3.18 -16.55
CA ALA A 8 -4.35 -3.60 -16.65
C ALA A 8 -3.60 -2.85 -17.76
N ALA A 9 -2.28 -2.72 -17.60
CA ALA A 9 -1.41 -2.15 -18.63
C ALA A 9 -0.03 -2.81 -18.61
N ARG A 10 0.51 -3.13 -19.81
CA ARG A 10 1.94 -3.48 -19.94
C ARG A 10 2.74 -2.19 -19.87
N LEU A 11 3.62 -2.10 -18.90
CA LEU A 11 4.48 -0.95 -18.69
C LEU A 11 5.74 -1.04 -19.56
N LYS A 12 6.39 0.10 -19.75
CA LYS A 12 7.71 0.18 -20.39
C LYS A 12 8.74 -0.53 -19.50
N GLY A 13 9.38 -1.54 -20.06
CA GLY A 13 10.41 -2.33 -19.38
C GLY A 13 10.26 -3.81 -19.68
N ASP A 14 11.37 -4.44 -20.02
CA ASP A 14 11.49 -5.90 -20.12
C ASP A 14 12.75 -6.30 -19.35
N PHE A 15 12.65 -7.38 -18.58
CA PHE A 15 13.67 -7.83 -17.65
C PHE A 15 14.18 -9.21 -18.05
N ASP A 16 15.50 -9.38 -17.98
CA ASP A 16 16.20 -10.65 -18.21
C ASP A 16 15.67 -11.78 -17.31
N VAL A 17 14.92 -12.70 -17.91
CA VAL A 17 14.28 -13.83 -17.22
C VAL A 17 15.31 -14.80 -16.64
N GLU A 18 16.43 -15.04 -17.32
CA GLU A 18 17.45 -15.98 -16.85
C GLU A 18 18.07 -15.50 -15.53
N ARG A 19 18.34 -14.20 -15.43
CA ARG A 19 18.84 -13.59 -14.18
C ARG A 19 17.80 -13.64 -13.06
N LEU A 20 16.52 -13.38 -13.36
CA LEU A 20 15.43 -13.50 -12.37
C LEU A 20 15.30 -14.94 -11.85
N LEU A 21 15.38 -15.93 -12.74
CA LEU A 21 15.31 -17.35 -12.37
C LEU A 21 16.56 -17.80 -11.58
N ALA A 22 17.74 -17.30 -11.91
CA ALA A 22 18.96 -17.58 -11.16
C ALA A 22 18.85 -17.09 -9.70
N GLU A 23 18.29 -15.91 -9.48
CA GLU A 23 18.05 -15.36 -8.14
C GLU A 23 16.92 -16.10 -7.40
N LEU A 24 15.85 -16.47 -8.12
CA LEU A 24 14.79 -17.31 -7.56
C LEU A 24 15.36 -18.65 -7.04
N ALA A 25 16.25 -19.30 -7.79
CA ALA A 25 16.89 -20.55 -7.38
C ALA A 25 17.77 -20.41 -6.11
N VAL A 26 18.34 -19.22 -5.87
CA VAL A 26 19.05 -18.93 -4.62
C VAL A 26 18.06 -18.83 -3.46
N LEU A 27 16.94 -18.14 -3.67
CA LEU A 27 15.89 -17.94 -2.66
C LEU A 27 15.07 -19.20 -2.36
N GLU A 28 14.98 -20.15 -3.28
CA GLU A 28 14.35 -21.46 -3.05
C GLU A 28 15.01 -22.27 -1.92
N ARG A 29 16.24 -21.93 -1.55
CA ARG A 29 16.94 -22.52 -0.39
C ARG A 29 16.44 -22.00 0.95
N THR A 30 15.46 -21.10 0.95
CA THR A 30 14.85 -20.48 2.13
C THR A 30 13.39 -20.90 2.26
N GLN A 31 12.82 -20.73 3.45
CA GLN A 31 11.41 -21.04 3.67
C GLN A 31 10.54 -19.87 3.19
N TRP A 32 9.57 -20.16 2.33
CA TRP A 32 8.53 -19.21 1.94
C TRP A 32 7.31 -19.44 2.83
N ALA A 33 6.85 -18.38 3.49
CA ALA A 33 5.73 -18.48 4.42
C ALA A 33 4.40 -18.62 3.67
N ALA A 34 3.40 -19.25 4.30
CA ALA A 34 2.03 -19.20 3.81
C ALA A 34 1.56 -17.73 3.78
N GLN A 35 0.71 -17.39 2.81
CA GLN A 35 0.07 -16.09 2.82
C GLN A 35 -0.77 -15.92 4.08
N ARG A 36 -0.60 -14.76 4.72
CA ARG A 36 -1.39 -14.30 5.86
C ARG A 36 -1.78 -12.84 5.64
N THR A 37 -2.87 -12.43 6.25
CA THR A 37 -3.30 -11.03 6.30
C THR A 37 -3.17 -10.50 7.72
N TYR A 38 -3.00 -9.20 7.87
CA TYR A 38 -2.89 -8.54 9.17
C TYR A 38 -4.03 -7.54 9.27
N GLY A 39 -4.88 -7.73 10.28
CA GLY A 39 -6.03 -6.87 10.54
C GLY A 39 -5.70 -5.74 11.52
N GLU A 40 -6.73 -5.22 12.19
CA GLU A 40 -6.61 -4.09 13.13
C GLU A 40 -5.66 -4.37 14.31
N SER A 41 -5.63 -5.62 14.78
CA SER A 41 -4.74 -6.04 15.88
C SER A 41 -3.28 -6.11 15.47
N LEU A 42 -2.97 -6.02 14.17
CA LEU A 42 -1.65 -6.28 13.59
C LEU A 42 -1.09 -7.67 13.96
N GLU A 43 -1.94 -8.57 14.43
CA GLU A 43 -1.64 -9.98 14.59
C GLU A 43 -1.88 -10.69 13.24
N PRO A 44 -1.03 -11.66 12.87
CA PRO A 44 -1.24 -12.44 11.67
C PRO A 44 -2.54 -13.23 11.77
N SER A 45 -3.30 -13.26 10.68
CA SER A 45 -4.35 -14.26 10.48
C SER A 45 -3.75 -15.67 10.47
N GLU A 46 -4.63 -16.67 10.56
CA GLU A 46 -4.25 -18.04 10.25
C GLU A 46 -3.66 -18.15 8.84
N ASP A 47 -2.78 -19.13 8.66
CA ASP A 47 -2.20 -19.48 7.38
C ASP A 47 -3.30 -19.85 6.39
N THR A 48 -3.17 -19.37 5.14
CA THR A 48 -4.03 -19.87 4.07
C THR A 48 -3.81 -21.38 3.87
N VAL A 49 -4.90 -22.11 3.63
CA VAL A 49 -4.86 -23.53 3.23
C VAL A 49 -4.45 -23.72 1.78
N LEU A 50 -4.50 -22.66 0.97
CA LEU A 50 -4.06 -22.68 -0.42
C LEU A 50 -2.54 -22.82 -0.49
N ASP A 51 -2.03 -23.39 -1.57
CA ASP A 51 -0.59 -23.33 -1.85
C ASP A 51 -0.20 -21.96 -2.39
N TRP A 52 -0.38 -20.94 -1.55
CA TRP A 52 0.00 -19.56 -1.81
C TRP A 52 1.10 -19.18 -0.82
N ARG A 53 2.31 -19.04 -1.35
CA ARG A 53 3.53 -18.79 -0.58
C ARG A 53 4.11 -17.43 -0.92
N VAL A 54 4.62 -16.73 0.09
CA VAL A 54 5.20 -15.40 -0.07
C VAL A 54 6.56 -15.30 0.59
N LEU A 55 7.47 -14.62 -0.11
CA LEU A 55 8.77 -14.20 0.39
C LEU A 55 8.87 -12.67 0.29
N PRO A 56 8.82 -11.94 1.42
CA PRO A 56 8.94 -10.49 1.40
C PRO A 56 10.41 -10.09 1.16
N LEU A 57 10.64 -9.24 0.17
CA LEU A 57 11.94 -8.59 -0.09
C LEU A 57 11.99 -7.18 0.53
N ARG A 58 10.81 -6.55 0.71
CA ARG A 58 10.63 -5.28 1.40
C ARG A 58 9.30 -5.31 2.17
N SER A 59 9.32 -4.93 3.45
CA SER A 59 8.18 -5.04 4.36
C SER A 59 8.30 -4.04 5.53
N PRO A 60 7.25 -3.82 6.34
CA PRO A 60 7.36 -3.02 7.56
C PRO A 60 8.50 -3.52 8.46
N ASP A 61 9.39 -2.61 8.86
CA ASP A 61 10.58 -2.86 9.67
C ASP A 61 11.57 -3.88 9.06
N GLY A 62 11.49 -4.13 7.74
CA GLY A 62 12.35 -5.12 7.06
C GLY A 62 12.10 -6.56 7.53
N ARG A 63 10.94 -6.83 8.13
CA ARG A 63 10.60 -8.13 8.69
C ARG A 63 10.37 -9.21 7.63
N ALA A 64 11.10 -10.32 7.77
CA ALA A 64 11.04 -11.46 6.87
C ALA A 64 9.77 -12.32 6.98
N ASP A 65 8.94 -12.10 8.01
CA ASP A 65 7.73 -12.89 8.32
C ASP A 65 6.40 -12.19 7.95
N ARG A 66 6.49 -10.93 7.47
CA ARG A 66 5.36 -10.13 6.98
C ARG A 66 5.05 -10.47 5.53
N THR A 67 4.05 -11.33 5.31
CA THR A 67 3.60 -11.75 3.96
C THR A 67 2.55 -10.81 3.35
N ASP A 68 2.01 -9.90 4.14
CA ASP A 68 1.07 -8.85 3.75
C ASP A 68 1.77 -7.60 3.19
N PRO A 69 1.05 -6.70 2.50
CA PRO A 69 1.62 -5.43 2.05
C PRO A 69 1.88 -4.42 3.18
N GLY A 70 1.51 -4.72 4.43
CA GLY A 70 1.47 -3.77 5.52
C GLY A 70 0.32 -2.77 5.41
N GLY A 71 0.26 -1.85 6.37
CA GLY A 71 -0.74 -0.79 6.39
C GLY A 71 -0.41 0.28 7.42
N LEU A 72 -1.42 0.79 8.10
CA LEU A 72 -1.24 1.71 9.23
C LEU A 72 -0.25 1.10 10.24
N GLY A 73 0.78 1.86 10.62
CA GLY A 73 1.79 1.33 11.51
C GLY A 73 2.77 2.38 12.03
N LEU A 74 3.71 1.90 12.84
CA LEU A 74 4.68 2.73 13.57
C LEU A 74 6.06 2.76 12.92
N VAL A 75 6.28 1.91 11.93
CA VAL A 75 7.62 1.60 11.40
C VAL A 75 7.70 1.91 9.92
N GLU A 76 8.90 2.29 9.48
CA GLU A 76 9.22 2.43 8.07
C GLU A 76 9.20 1.07 7.38
N TYR A 77 8.96 1.07 6.08
CA TYR A 77 9.26 -0.11 5.29
C TYR A 77 10.78 -0.22 5.15
N GLY A 78 11.31 -1.44 5.25
CA GLY A 78 12.74 -1.76 5.12
C GLY A 78 12.98 -2.93 4.17
N ALA A 79 14.22 -3.04 3.67
CA ALA A 79 14.66 -4.25 2.97
C ALA A 79 14.68 -5.43 3.95
N THR A 80 14.26 -6.61 3.50
CA THR A 80 14.46 -7.83 4.27
C THR A 80 15.84 -8.42 3.96
N PRO A 81 16.37 -9.33 4.79
CA PRO A 81 17.63 -10.03 4.50
C PRO A 81 17.63 -10.83 3.19
N TRP A 82 16.46 -11.04 2.57
CA TRP A 82 16.35 -11.76 1.30
C TRP A 82 16.69 -10.87 0.10
N LEU A 83 16.46 -9.55 0.18
CA LEU A 83 16.77 -8.63 -0.93
C LEU A 83 18.28 -8.56 -1.22
N GLU A 84 19.11 -8.65 -0.19
CA GLU A 84 20.58 -8.69 -0.32
C GLU A 84 21.08 -9.89 -1.16
N LYS A 85 20.27 -10.94 -1.28
CA LYS A 85 20.58 -12.15 -2.07
C LYS A 85 20.15 -12.03 -3.53
N THR A 86 19.54 -10.91 -3.91
CA THR A 86 18.94 -10.71 -5.23
C THR A 86 19.39 -9.38 -5.86
N PRO A 87 20.69 -9.23 -6.19
CA PRO A 87 21.24 -7.98 -6.70
C PRO A 87 20.58 -7.49 -8.00
N TYR A 88 20.10 -8.38 -8.86
CA TYR A 88 19.38 -8.01 -10.07
C TYR A 88 17.98 -7.49 -9.74
N ILE A 89 17.20 -8.18 -8.91
CA ILE A 89 15.92 -7.64 -8.43
C ILE A 89 16.14 -6.27 -7.77
N GLN A 90 17.16 -6.14 -6.90
CA GLN A 90 17.48 -4.86 -6.28
C GLN A 90 17.74 -3.76 -7.32
N SER A 91 18.53 -4.04 -8.37
CA SER A 91 18.77 -3.07 -9.46
C SER A 91 17.50 -2.68 -10.22
N ILE A 92 16.53 -3.60 -10.36
CA ILE A 92 15.22 -3.30 -10.94
C ILE A 92 14.46 -2.34 -10.05
N LEU A 93 14.38 -2.62 -8.74
CA LEU A 93 13.67 -1.78 -7.78
C LEU A 93 14.26 -0.37 -7.72
N GLU A 94 15.59 -0.25 -7.72
CA GLU A 94 16.30 1.04 -7.73
C GLU A 94 16.11 1.84 -9.03
N SER A 95 15.75 1.16 -10.13
CA SER A 95 15.47 1.83 -11.42
C SER A 95 14.06 2.41 -11.52
N LEU A 96 13.15 2.03 -10.62
CA LEU A 96 11.78 2.54 -10.63
C LEU A 96 11.76 3.99 -10.15
N PRO A 97 11.17 4.93 -10.89
CA PRO A 97 11.21 6.36 -10.57
C PRO A 97 10.14 6.73 -9.53
N THR A 98 9.99 5.94 -8.47
CA THR A 98 9.01 6.16 -7.41
C THR A 98 9.44 5.49 -6.10
N GLU A 99 8.83 5.94 -5.01
CA GLU A 99 9.00 5.32 -3.70
C GLU A 99 8.23 4.00 -3.62
N LEU A 100 8.86 2.99 -3.01
CA LEU A 100 8.32 1.64 -2.87
C LEU A 100 7.86 1.37 -1.43
N ARG A 101 6.72 0.70 -1.30
CA ARG A 101 6.20 0.15 -0.04
C ARG A 101 6.64 -1.31 0.11
N ALA A 102 5.74 -2.26 -0.06
CA ALA A 102 6.06 -3.68 0.01
C ALA A 102 6.58 -4.20 -1.33
N VAL A 103 7.53 -5.13 -1.26
CA VAL A 103 8.03 -5.89 -2.41
C VAL A 103 8.07 -7.35 -2.01
N ARG A 104 7.40 -8.20 -2.79
CA ARG A 104 7.14 -9.59 -2.42
C ARG A 104 7.27 -10.50 -3.63
N LEU A 105 7.95 -11.62 -3.48
CA LEU A 105 7.78 -12.73 -4.42
C LEU A 105 6.58 -13.56 -3.96
N MET A 106 5.64 -13.78 -4.87
CA MET A 106 4.39 -14.49 -4.59
C MET A 106 4.30 -15.71 -5.49
N SER A 107 4.25 -16.89 -4.87
CA SER A 107 4.15 -18.19 -5.51
C SER A 107 2.74 -18.76 -5.32
N LEU A 108 2.12 -19.23 -6.40
CA LEU A 108 0.85 -19.94 -6.38
C LEU A 108 1.06 -21.35 -6.96
N GLY A 109 0.76 -22.38 -6.18
CA GLY A 109 0.96 -23.78 -6.52
C GLY A 109 0.10 -24.27 -7.68
N ALA A 110 0.43 -25.45 -8.19
CA ALA A 110 -0.35 -26.11 -9.23
C ALA A 110 -1.77 -26.42 -8.75
N GLY A 111 -2.77 -26.10 -9.56
CA GLY A 111 -4.19 -26.27 -9.26
C GLY A 111 -4.77 -25.27 -8.24
N ALA A 112 -3.96 -24.37 -7.66
CA ALA A 112 -4.45 -23.42 -6.67
C ALA A 112 -5.24 -22.27 -7.31
N GLU A 113 -6.27 -21.82 -6.61
CA GLU A 113 -7.17 -20.75 -7.02
C GLU A 113 -7.41 -19.79 -5.85
N VAL A 114 -7.35 -18.50 -6.15
CA VAL A 114 -7.72 -17.41 -5.25
C VAL A 114 -9.01 -16.82 -5.79
N ASP A 115 -10.07 -16.90 -4.98
CA ASP A 115 -11.42 -16.46 -5.31
C ASP A 115 -11.48 -14.97 -5.65
N GLU A 116 -12.58 -14.57 -6.29
CA GLU A 116 -12.79 -13.18 -6.67
C GLU A 116 -12.88 -12.26 -5.44
N HIS A 117 -12.03 -11.24 -5.40
CA HIS A 117 -12.00 -10.24 -4.34
C HIS A 117 -11.57 -8.87 -4.87
N ARG A 118 -11.50 -7.89 -3.97
CA ARG A 118 -10.97 -6.55 -4.22
C ARG A 118 -9.95 -6.24 -3.14
N ASP A 119 -8.83 -5.65 -3.55
CA ASP A 119 -7.86 -5.12 -2.61
C ASP A 119 -8.20 -3.67 -2.30
N GLN A 120 -8.16 -3.31 -1.02
CA GLN A 120 -8.45 -1.95 -0.58
C GLN A 120 -7.44 -1.50 0.49
N PRO A 121 -7.01 -0.23 0.46
CA PRO A 121 -7.16 0.71 -0.67
C PRO A 121 -6.13 0.39 -1.76
N TYR A 122 -6.50 0.42 -3.05
CA TYR A 122 -5.56 0.27 -4.17
C TYR A 122 -5.99 1.10 -5.37
N GLY A 123 -5.05 1.33 -6.29
CA GLY A 123 -5.28 1.99 -7.57
C GLY A 123 -4.93 3.48 -7.55
N LEU A 124 -4.99 4.10 -8.73
CA LEU A 124 -4.61 5.51 -8.90
C LEU A 124 -5.38 6.46 -7.97
N ALA A 125 -6.62 6.12 -7.62
CA ALA A 125 -7.47 6.90 -6.73
C ALA A 125 -7.06 6.84 -5.25
N ALA A 126 -6.36 5.78 -4.84
CA ALA A 126 -5.81 5.60 -3.50
C ALA A 126 -4.34 6.07 -3.40
N GLY A 127 -3.69 6.36 -4.52
CA GLY A 127 -2.35 6.94 -4.59
C GLY A 127 -1.18 5.98 -4.44
N TRP A 128 -1.46 4.67 -4.49
CA TRP A 128 -0.45 3.65 -4.80
C TRP A 128 -1.03 2.62 -5.76
N VAL A 129 -0.13 1.90 -6.41
CA VAL A 129 -0.46 0.85 -7.37
C VAL A 129 0.30 -0.42 -7.07
N ARG A 130 -0.18 -1.53 -7.61
CA ARG A 130 0.53 -2.81 -7.57
C ARG A 130 1.03 -3.17 -8.95
N LEU A 131 2.33 -3.40 -9.02
CA LEU A 131 3.07 -3.72 -10.22
C LEU A 131 3.56 -5.17 -10.15
N HIS A 132 3.68 -5.80 -11.31
CA HIS A 132 4.05 -7.20 -11.43
C HIS A 132 5.14 -7.42 -12.48
N ILE A 133 6.09 -8.29 -12.13
CA ILE A 133 7.04 -8.90 -13.07
C ILE A 133 6.90 -10.42 -12.94
N PRO A 134 6.31 -11.12 -13.92
CA PRO A 134 6.21 -12.57 -13.91
C PRO A 134 7.60 -13.22 -14.07
N PHE A 135 7.89 -14.27 -13.30
CA PHE A 135 9.14 -15.03 -13.38
C PHE A 135 8.86 -16.41 -13.98
N VAL A 136 7.98 -17.15 -13.31
CA VAL A 136 7.50 -18.46 -13.73
C VAL A 136 5.99 -18.35 -13.93
N THR A 137 5.53 -18.69 -15.11
CA THR A 137 4.11 -18.64 -15.48
C THR A 137 3.83 -19.71 -16.52
N ASN A 138 2.57 -20.02 -16.75
CA ASN A 138 2.12 -20.99 -17.75
C ASN A 138 0.80 -20.52 -18.38
N PRO A 139 0.38 -21.09 -19.53
CA PRO A 139 -0.86 -20.69 -20.19
C PRO A 139 -2.13 -20.84 -19.34
N GLU A 140 -2.10 -21.68 -18.30
CA GLU A 140 -3.21 -21.94 -17.38
C GLU A 140 -3.11 -21.13 -16.07
N ALA A 141 -2.08 -20.27 -15.94
CA ALA A 141 -1.94 -19.28 -14.90
C ALA A 141 -2.64 -17.98 -15.32
N VAL A 142 -3.91 -17.84 -14.97
CA VAL A 142 -4.80 -16.78 -15.44
C VAL A 142 -5.18 -15.85 -14.28
N LEU A 143 -4.90 -14.56 -14.43
CA LEU A 143 -5.50 -13.49 -13.64
C LEU A 143 -6.76 -13.03 -14.38
N THR A 144 -7.94 -13.15 -13.77
CA THR A 144 -9.13 -12.47 -14.27
C THR A 144 -9.25 -11.15 -13.53
N LEU A 145 -9.21 -10.03 -14.24
CA LEU A 145 -9.23 -8.69 -13.66
C LEU A 145 -10.31 -7.84 -14.34
N ASP A 146 -11.32 -7.46 -13.56
CA ASP A 146 -12.51 -6.76 -14.05
C ASP A 146 -13.17 -7.49 -15.24
N GLY A 147 -13.32 -8.82 -15.07
CA GLY A 147 -13.88 -9.73 -16.06
C GLY A 147 -13.00 -10.01 -17.28
N GLN A 148 -11.77 -9.48 -17.34
CA GLN A 148 -10.84 -9.72 -18.45
C GLN A 148 -9.74 -10.71 -18.04
N PRO A 149 -9.54 -11.81 -18.79
CA PRO A 149 -8.48 -12.76 -18.51
C PRO A 149 -7.11 -12.26 -19.00
N HIS A 150 -6.08 -12.49 -18.19
CA HIS A 150 -4.70 -12.11 -18.47
C HIS A 150 -3.73 -13.24 -18.16
N THR A 151 -2.81 -13.49 -19.10
CA THR A 151 -1.65 -14.38 -18.93
C THR A 151 -0.38 -13.59 -19.24
N TRP A 152 0.15 -12.90 -18.22
CA TRP A 152 1.34 -12.07 -18.36
C TRP A 152 2.59 -12.93 -18.54
N GLN A 153 3.46 -12.54 -19.47
CA GLN A 153 4.62 -13.33 -19.88
C GLN A 153 5.84 -13.10 -18.98
N PRO A 154 6.74 -14.07 -18.82
CA PRO A 154 7.96 -13.89 -18.03
C PRO A 154 8.76 -12.65 -18.44
N GLY A 155 9.30 -11.93 -17.45
CA GLY A 155 10.17 -10.77 -17.66
C GLY A 155 9.46 -9.49 -18.09
N THR A 156 8.16 -9.54 -18.41
CA THR A 156 7.40 -8.35 -18.81
C THR A 156 6.89 -7.56 -17.61
N PHE A 157 6.78 -6.23 -17.73
CA PHE A 157 6.34 -5.36 -16.63
C PHE A 157 4.86 -4.99 -16.74
N TRP A 158 4.09 -5.14 -15.65
CA TRP A 158 2.64 -4.92 -15.65
C TRP A 158 2.14 -4.09 -14.48
N PHE A 159 1.14 -3.27 -14.76
CA PHE A 159 0.23 -2.70 -13.78
C PHE A 159 -1.09 -3.50 -13.79
N GLY A 160 -1.66 -3.73 -12.60
CA GLY A 160 -3.04 -4.17 -12.43
C GLY A 160 -3.78 -3.29 -11.41
N ASP A 161 -5.02 -2.91 -11.72
CA ASP A 161 -5.92 -2.17 -10.84
C ASP A 161 -6.67 -3.14 -9.91
N PHE A 162 -5.98 -3.63 -8.87
CA PHE A 162 -6.53 -4.60 -7.92
C PHE A 162 -7.65 -4.05 -7.02
N SER A 163 -8.01 -2.77 -7.14
CA SER A 163 -9.24 -2.23 -6.55
C SER A 163 -10.51 -2.79 -7.20
N ARG A 164 -10.37 -3.32 -8.43
CA ARG A 164 -11.43 -3.97 -9.20
C ARG A 164 -11.55 -5.45 -8.82
N PRO A 165 -12.72 -6.08 -9.09
CA PRO A 165 -12.90 -7.51 -8.85
C PRO A 165 -11.84 -8.30 -9.61
N HIS A 166 -11.18 -9.22 -8.90
CA HIS A 166 -10.17 -10.06 -9.52
C HIS A 166 -10.03 -11.40 -8.83
N SER A 167 -9.67 -12.41 -9.63
CA SER A 167 -9.35 -13.77 -9.18
C SER A 167 -8.09 -14.27 -9.88
N VAL A 168 -7.39 -15.21 -9.26
CA VAL A 168 -6.17 -15.81 -9.85
C VAL A 168 -6.28 -17.32 -9.77
N ARG A 169 -6.13 -17.98 -10.91
CA ARG A 169 -6.09 -19.44 -11.00
C ARG A 169 -4.79 -19.89 -11.62
N ASN A 170 -4.16 -20.92 -11.06
CA ASN A 170 -3.03 -21.62 -11.67
C ASN A 170 -3.43 -23.05 -12.03
N GLY A 171 -4.07 -23.23 -13.18
CA GLY A 171 -4.58 -24.53 -13.64
C GLY A 171 -3.52 -25.52 -14.12
N GLY A 172 -2.27 -25.06 -14.31
CA GLY A 172 -1.18 -25.87 -14.82
C GLY A 172 -0.54 -26.79 -13.78
N SER A 173 0.49 -27.51 -14.19
CA SER A 173 1.24 -28.46 -13.36
C SER A 173 2.45 -27.87 -12.63
N GLU A 174 2.83 -26.63 -12.96
CA GLU A 174 3.95 -25.90 -12.35
C GLU A 174 3.45 -24.74 -11.50
N ARG A 175 4.23 -24.34 -10.50
CA ARG A 175 3.94 -23.15 -9.69
C ARG A 175 4.10 -21.87 -10.52
N ARG A 176 3.24 -20.89 -10.28
CA ARG A 176 3.36 -19.53 -10.80
C ARG A 176 4.13 -18.66 -9.80
N VAL A 177 5.12 -17.89 -10.24
CA VAL A 177 5.87 -16.95 -9.39
C VAL A 177 5.93 -15.57 -10.03
N HIS A 178 5.48 -14.54 -9.31
CA HIS A 178 5.59 -13.14 -9.73
C HIS A 178 6.31 -12.33 -8.64
N LEU A 179 7.14 -11.38 -9.06
CA LEU A 179 7.55 -10.26 -8.21
C LEU A 179 6.41 -9.24 -8.20
N VAL A 180 5.95 -8.88 -7.01
CA VAL A 180 4.84 -7.97 -6.75
C VAL A 180 5.37 -6.77 -5.98
N ILE A 181 5.12 -5.58 -6.51
CA ILE A 181 5.69 -4.33 -6.04
C ILE A 181 4.54 -3.36 -5.77
N ASP A 182 4.35 -2.99 -4.51
CA ASP A 182 3.43 -1.94 -4.12
C ASP A 182 4.17 -0.60 -4.12
N ALA A 183 3.76 0.33 -4.98
CA ALA A 183 4.51 1.55 -5.28
C ALA A 183 3.62 2.80 -5.22
N TYR A 184 4.16 3.90 -4.71
CA TYR A 184 3.47 5.17 -4.66
C TYR A 184 3.26 5.75 -6.07
N VAL A 185 2.13 6.45 -6.27
CA VAL A 185 1.85 7.11 -7.55
C VAL A 185 2.51 8.48 -7.59
N ASN A 186 3.37 8.72 -8.57
CA ASN A 186 3.90 10.04 -8.94
C ASN A 186 3.82 10.21 -10.47
N ALA A 187 4.20 11.39 -10.97
CA ALA A 187 4.13 11.66 -12.40
C ALA A 187 5.10 10.78 -13.20
N GLU A 188 6.30 10.56 -12.67
CA GLU A 188 7.39 9.82 -13.29
C GLU A 188 7.07 8.33 -13.44
N LEU A 189 6.43 7.70 -12.44
CA LEU A 189 5.93 6.33 -12.55
C LEU A 189 4.92 6.21 -13.70
N LEU A 190 4.03 7.21 -13.85
CA LEU A 190 3.02 7.18 -14.90
C LEU A 190 3.64 7.29 -16.30
N GLU A 191 4.85 7.82 -16.46
CA GLU A 191 5.57 7.81 -17.75
C GLU A 191 5.92 6.39 -18.23
N LEU A 192 5.95 5.41 -17.33
CA LEU A 192 6.12 4.00 -17.71
C LEU A 192 4.86 3.42 -18.36
N PHE A 193 3.70 4.07 -18.24
CA PHE A 193 2.45 3.58 -18.81
C PHE A 193 2.35 3.94 -20.31
N PRO A 194 1.77 3.05 -21.14
CA PRO A 194 1.48 3.34 -22.54
C PRO A 194 0.70 4.65 -22.71
N ALA A 195 0.96 5.38 -23.81
CA ALA A 195 0.24 6.63 -24.10
C ALA A 195 -1.27 6.43 -24.11
N GLU A 196 -1.75 5.36 -24.75
CA GLU A 196 -3.17 4.98 -24.79
C GLU A 196 -3.80 4.77 -23.41
N PHE A 197 -3.03 4.31 -22.42
CA PHE A 197 -3.51 4.23 -21.04
C PHE A 197 -3.63 5.63 -20.43
N ARG A 198 -2.55 6.42 -20.52
CA ARG A 198 -2.47 7.78 -19.97
C ARG A 198 -3.53 8.72 -20.53
N ASP A 199 -3.86 8.60 -21.82
CA ASP A 199 -4.87 9.43 -22.50
C ASP A 199 -6.29 9.22 -21.94
N ARG A 200 -6.50 8.11 -21.22
CA ARG A 200 -7.80 7.73 -20.66
C ARG A 200 -7.86 7.86 -19.15
N VAL A 201 -6.72 8.11 -18.50
CA VAL A 201 -6.65 8.40 -17.07
C VAL A 201 -7.44 9.67 -16.80
N ARG A 202 -8.37 9.59 -15.84
CA ARG A 202 -9.03 10.77 -15.31
C ARG A 202 -8.10 11.39 -14.27
N TRP A 203 -7.31 12.38 -14.69
CA TRP A 203 -6.30 13.01 -13.83
C TRP A 203 -6.87 13.65 -12.56
N SER A 204 -8.14 14.06 -12.56
CA SER A 204 -8.86 14.54 -11.36
C SER A 204 -9.07 13.44 -10.31
N GLU A 205 -9.07 12.18 -10.73
CA GLU A 205 -9.19 11.00 -9.87
C GLU A 205 -7.84 10.48 -9.40
N VAL A 206 -6.72 10.97 -9.91
CA VAL A 206 -5.41 10.48 -9.49
C VAL A 206 -5.02 11.15 -8.18
N LEU A 207 -4.63 10.34 -7.21
CA LEU A 207 -3.99 10.79 -5.99
C LEU A 207 -2.48 10.62 -6.13
N PHE A 208 -1.73 11.72 -6.13
CA PHE A 208 -0.27 11.67 -6.15
C PHE A 208 0.29 11.61 -4.74
N ASN A 209 1.37 10.85 -4.56
CA ASN A 209 2.14 10.86 -3.34
C ASN A 209 2.72 12.27 -3.13
N ARG A 210 2.53 12.79 -1.91
CA ARG A 210 3.08 14.08 -1.50
C ARG A 210 4.38 13.80 -0.75
N PRO A 211 5.47 14.51 -1.08
CA PRO A 211 6.72 14.35 -0.36
C PRO A 211 6.56 14.75 1.10
N GLU A 212 7.32 14.09 1.96
CA GLU A 212 7.46 14.49 3.36
C GLU A 212 8.12 15.87 3.45
N ILE A 213 7.57 16.72 4.33
CA ILE A 213 8.17 17.99 4.72
C ILE A 213 8.61 17.87 6.17
N ALA A 214 9.90 17.71 6.40
CA ALA A 214 10.45 17.59 7.74
C ALA A 214 10.13 18.84 8.58
N LEU A 215 9.76 18.61 9.84
CA LEU A 215 9.60 19.62 10.88
C LEU A 215 10.68 19.42 11.94
N THR A 216 11.08 20.51 12.60
CA THR A 216 11.90 20.42 13.81
C THR A 216 11.10 19.81 14.96
N GLU A 217 11.79 19.29 15.99
CA GLU A 217 11.11 18.77 17.18
C GLU A 217 10.27 19.85 17.89
N ASP A 218 10.73 21.11 17.90
CA ASP A 218 9.97 22.23 18.48
C ASP A 218 8.67 22.49 17.71
N GLU A 219 8.69 22.42 16.37
CA GLU A 219 7.49 22.52 15.55
C GLU A 219 6.55 21.33 15.79
N LEU A 220 7.08 20.10 15.86
CA LEU A 220 6.29 18.90 16.16
C LEU A 220 5.65 18.97 17.55
N ALA A 221 6.37 19.50 18.54
CA ALA A 221 5.87 19.65 19.90
C ALA A 221 4.61 20.52 19.96
N GLY A 222 4.50 21.51 19.06
CA GLY A 222 3.32 22.37 18.93
C GLY A 222 2.04 21.66 18.46
N PHE A 223 2.14 20.44 17.93
CA PHE A 223 0.99 19.64 17.49
C PHE A 223 0.52 18.62 18.53
N GLN A 224 1.26 18.44 19.64
CA GLN A 224 0.86 17.51 20.69
C GLN A 224 -0.46 17.93 21.32
N SER A 225 -1.42 17.02 21.37
CA SER A 225 -2.78 17.32 21.81
C SER A 225 -3.58 16.05 22.11
N SER A 226 -4.60 16.17 22.95
CA SER A 226 -5.62 15.14 23.17
C SER A 226 -6.94 15.57 22.53
N PHE A 227 -7.61 14.64 21.88
CA PHE A 227 -8.85 14.87 21.13
C PHE A 227 -9.65 13.57 21.04
N VAL A 228 -10.76 13.62 20.33
CA VAL A 228 -11.52 12.43 19.94
C VAL A 228 -11.37 12.22 18.43
N ILE A 229 -11.22 10.98 18.00
CA ILE A 229 -11.09 10.60 16.60
C ILE A 229 -12.30 9.78 16.16
N PRO A 230 -12.89 10.04 14.99
CA PRO A 230 -13.92 9.16 14.44
C PRO A 230 -13.35 7.76 14.20
N ASP A 231 -13.98 6.70 14.71
CA ASP A 231 -13.49 5.33 14.51
C ASP A 231 -13.38 4.96 13.01
N ALA A 232 -14.29 5.47 12.19
CA ALA A 232 -14.27 5.33 10.74
C ALA A 232 -13.00 5.88 10.07
N PHE A 233 -12.31 6.86 10.68
CA PHE A 233 -11.04 7.35 10.15
C PHE A 233 -9.94 6.27 10.16
N LEU A 234 -9.97 5.37 11.14
CA LEU A 234 -8.98 4.30 11.29
C LEU A 234 -9.25 3.14 10.34
N TYR A 235 -10.50 2.67 10.26
CA TYR A 235 -10.84 1.42 9.58
C TYR A 235 -12.12 1.45 8.73
N GLY A 236 -12.78 2.60 8.64
CA GLY A 236 -14.00 2.78 7.83
C GLY A 236 -13.76 3.21 6.40
N GLU A 237 -14.85 3.38 5.67
CA GLU A 237 -14.91 3.96 4.32
C GLU A 237 -15.17 5.47 4.37
N PRO A 238 -14.82 6.26 3.33
CA PRO A 238 -15.00 7.72 3.34
C PRO A 238 -16.42 8.16 3.72
N GLU A 239 -17.45 7.47 3.21
CA GLU A 239 -18.88 7.66 3.52
C GLU A 239 -19.17 7.69 5.02
N GLU A 240 -18.44 6.89 5.78
CA GLU A 240 -18.67 6.63 7.20
C GLU A 240 -17.98 7.69 8.08
N LEU A 241 -17.05 8.47 7.52
CA LEU A 241 -16.29 9.48 8.27
C LEU A 241 -17.18 10.62 8.79
N ALA A 242 -18.19 10.99 8.02
CA ALA A 242 -19.13 12.05 8.37
C ALA A 242 -20.37 11.54 9.12
N ASP A 243 -20.47 10.23 9.39
CA ASP A 243 -21.58 9.64 10.12
C ASP A 243 -21.40 9.83 11.63
N ASP A 244 -21.99 10.91 12.16
CA ASP A 244 -21.98 11.23 13.60
C ASP A 244 -22.69 10.18 14.48
N ALA A 245 -23.37 9.18 13.90
CA ALA A 245 -23.92 8.06 14.67
C ALA A 245 -22.83 7.06 15.12
N ARG A 246 -21.65 7.07 14.50
CA ARG A 246 -20.52 6.22 14.91
C ARG A 246 -19.79 6.84 16.10
N PRO A 247 -19.33 6.01 17.06
CA PRO A 247 -18.62 6.52 18.22
C PRO A 247 -17.26 7.09 17.83
N ASP A 248 -16.92 8.23 18.43
CA ASP A 248 -15.53 8.66 18.47
C ASP A 248 -14.76 7.90 19.56
N ARG A 249 -13.44 7.83 19.41
CA ARG A 249 -12.51 7.21 20.35
C ARG A 249 -11.54 8.24 20.92
N PRO A 250 -11.16 8.15 22.21
CA PRO A 250 -10.07 8.94 22.77
C PRO A 250 -8.79 8.78 21.95
N ALA A 251 -8.17 9.90 21.59
CA ALA A 251 -6.93 9.92 20.84
C ALA A 251 -5.98 11.02 21.30
N ARG A 252 -4.69 10.84 21.01
CA ARG A 252 -3.68 11.86 21.23
C ARG A 252 -2.59 11.84 20.16
N LEU A 253 -2.07 13.02 19.85
CA LEU A 253 -0.81 13.18 19.13
C LEU A 253 0.30 13.34 20.16
N ARG A 254 1.28 12.45 20.16
CA ARG A 254 2.45 12.49 21.04
C ARG A 254 3.73 12.54 20.22
N LEU A 255 4.72 13.30 20.66
CA LEU A 255 6.06 13.24 20.07
C LEU A 255 6.82 12.01 20.60
N ASP A 256 7.33 11.18 19.70
CA ASP A 256 8.10 9.99 20.00
C ASP A 256 9.21 9.79 18.96
N GLY A 257 10.47 9.69 19.40
CA GLY A 257 11.60 9.43 18.50
C GLY A 257 11.71 10.41 17.32
N GLY A 258 11.38 11.69 17.53
CA GLY A 258 11.43 12.73 16.48
C GLY A 258 10.26 12.70 15.49
N ARG A 259 9.18 11.96 15.78
CA ARG A 259 7.95 11.92 14.97
C ARG A 259 6.70 12.06 15.83
N LEU A 260 5.62 12.55 15.25
CA LEU A 260 4.31 12.45 15.89
C LEU A 260 3.77 11.04 15.75
N VAL A 261 3.25 10.50 16.84
CA VAL A 261 2.53 9.23 16.90
C VAL A 261 1.08 9.54 17.24
N LEU A 262 0.17 9.03 16.41
CA LEU A 262 -1.24 8.94 16.71
C LEU A 262 -1.47 7.75 17.64
N GLU A 263 -1.95 8.03 18.84
CA GLU A 263 -2.36 7.03 19.82
C GLU A 263 -3.88 7.09 19.96
N VAL A 264 -4.53 5.92 20.05
CA VAL A 264 -5.98 5.76 20.18
C VAL A 264 -6.24 4.74 21.27
N ASP A 265 -7.12 5.07 22.22
CA ASP A 265 -7.36 4.27 23.43
C ASP A 265 -6.05 3.91 24.17
N ASP A 266 -5.16 4.91 24.32
CA ASP A 266 -3.83 4.79 24.95
C ASP A 266 -2.86 3.81 24.26
N GLU A 267 -3.18 3.34 23.05
CA GLU A 267 -2.31 2.47 22.25
C GLU A 267 -1.77 3.20 21.02
N PRO A 268 -0.46 3.09 20.70
CA PRO A 268 0.10 3.68 19.49
C PRO A 268 -0.44 2.99 18.24
N ARG A 269 -1.02 3.77 17.33
CA ARG A 269 -1.66 3.27 16.11
C ARG A 269 -0.88 3.61 14.84
N ALA A 270 -0.34 4.82 14.75
CA ALA A 270 0.37 5.26 13.54
C ALA A 270 1.47 6.25 13.86
N ALA A 271 2.67 6.04 13.31
CA ALA A 271 3.62 7.13 13.15
C ALA A 271 3.10 8.04 12.03
N LEU A 272 3.33 9.34 12.14
CA LEU A 272 2.81 10.34 11.22
C LEU A 272 3.94 11.00 10.42
N VAL A 273 3.61 11.33 9.18
CA VAL A 273 4.47 12.01 8.22
C VAL A 273 3.81 13.34 7.88
N HIS A 274 4.55 14.44 8.05
CA HIS A 274 4.08 15.78 7.74
C HIS A 274 4.14 16.05 6.23
N LEU A 275 3.06 16.61 5.69
CA LEU A 275 2.88 16.90 4.26
C LEU A 275 2.88 18.40 3.95
N GLY A 276 3.10 19.26 4.94
CA GLY A 276 2.96 20.72 4.85
C GLY A 276 1.70 21.24 5.54
N GLU A 277 1.75 22.50 5.96
CA GLU A 277 0.61 23.23 6.57
C GLU A 277 -0.01 22.56 7.81
N GLY A 278 0.75 21.75 8.56
CA GLY A 278 0.21 21.01 9.70
C GLY A 278 -0.70 19.85 9.29
N GLU A 279 -0.63 19.40 8.04
CA GLU A 279 -1.32 18.21 7.55
C GLU A 279 -0.41 16.99 7.62
N PHE A 280 -0.95 15.89 8.14
CA PHE A 280 -0.23 14.65 8.37
C PHE A 280 -0.97 13.47 7.73
N ARG A 281 -0.20 12.51 7.21
CA ARG A 281 -0.69 11.16 6.90
C ARG A 281 -0.01 10.14 7.79
N ALA A 282 -0.55 8.94 7.85
CA ALA A 282 0.16 7.84 8.46
C ALA A 282 1.40 7.41 7.65
N LEU A 283 2.40 6.93 8.37
CA LEU A 283 3.60 6.37 7.81
C LEU A 283 3.29 5.12 7.00
N GLY A 284 3.94 4.96 5.84
CA GLY A 284 3.65 3.85 4.94
C GLY A 284 2.24 3.87 4.33
N TRP A 285 1.45 4.91 4.58
CA TRP A 285 0.14 5.15 3.98
C TRP A 285 0.21 6.21 2.86
N THR A 286 -0.90 6.54 2.19
CA THR A 286 -0.97 7.71 1.27
C THR A 286 -1.76 8.87 1.88
N ALA A 287 -1.86 9.97 1.14
CA ALA A 287 -2.72 11.09 1.47
C ALA A 287 -4.23 10.83 1.22
N GLU A 288 -4.65 9.58 1.00
CA GLU A 288 -6.07 9.23 0.97
C GLU A 288 -6.71 9.40 2.35
N ARG A 289 -5.92 9.35 3.42
CA ARG A 289 -6.35 9.63 4.79
C ARG A 289 -5.36 10.60 5.42
N THR A 290 -5.87 11.75 5.87
CA THR A 290 -5.04 12.81 6.46
C THR A 290 -5.72 13.41 7.68
N VAL A 291 -4.90 13.88 8.61
CA VAL A 291 -5.32 14.72 9.73
C VAL A 291 -4.59 16.05 9.61
N LYS A 292 -5.33 17.15 9.51
CA LYS A 292 -4.78 18.51 9.55
C LYS A 292 -5.02 19.12 10.92
N ALA A 293 -3.93 19.49 11.59
CA ALA A 293 -3.96 20.17 12.88
C ALA A 293 -3.75 21.67 12.66
N GLU A 294 -4.76 22.46 12.99
CA GLU A 294 -4.80 23.91 12.77
C GLU A 294 -4.93 24.62 14.13
N ALA A 295 -4.23 25.74 14.32
CA ALA A 295 -4.40 26.54 15.53
C ALA A 295 -5.84 27.07 15.63
N ALA A 296 -6.46 26.91 16.80
CA ALA A 296 -7.83 27.38 17.06
C ALA A 296 -7.98 27.82 18.53
N GLY A 297 -7.96 29.14 18.77
CA GLY A 297 -7.98 29.68 20.12
C GLY A 297 -6.75 29.25 20.91
N ASP A 298 -6.95 28.68 22.09
CA ASP A 298 -5.88 28.18 22.97
C ASP A 298 -5.53 26.69 22.72
N GLY A 299 -6.02 26.10 21.64
CA GLY A 299 -5.80 24.69 21.30
C GLY A 299 -5.70 24.43 19.81
N LEU A 300 -5.94 23.18 19.42
CA LEU A 300 -5.90 22.74 18.02
C LEU A 300 -7.29 22.33 17.53
N ARG A 301 -7.56 22.61 16.27
CA ARG A 301 -8.66 22.04 15.50
C ARG A 301 -8.10 20.95 14.60
N LEU A 302 -8.66 19.76 14.71
CA LEU A 302 -8.23 18.57 13.99
C LEU A 302 -9.25 18.29 12.90
N ARG A 303 -8.84 18.37 11.64
CA ARG A 303 -9.65 18.05 10.47
C ARG A 303 -9.22 16.69 9.95
N PHE A 304 -10.11 15.72 10.06
CA PHE A 304 -9.93 14.38 9.49
C PHE A 304 -10.50 14.38 8.09
N ARG A 305 -9.73 13.85 7.14
CA ARG A 305 -10.12 13.79 5.73
C ARG A 305 -9.87 12.40 5.20
N MET A 306 -10.86 11.87 4.49
CA MET A 306 -10.73 10.66 3.68
C MET A 306 -11.06 11.01 2.23
N ARG A 307 -10.23 10.54 1.29
CA ARG A 307 -10.32 10.85 -0.13
C ARG A 307 -10.12 9.59 -0.95
N GLN A 308 -11.01 9.37 -1.92
CA GLN A 308 -10.84 8.36 -2.96
C GLN A 308 -11.08 9.03 -4.31
N GLY A 309 -10.01 9.25 -5.07
CA GLY A 309 -10.09 9.98 -6.33
C GLY A 309 -10.56 11.42 -6.15
N SER A 310 -11.61 11.85 -6.85
CA SER A 310 -12.19 13.19 -6.68
C SER A 310 -13.15 13.30 -5.50
N ARG A 311 -13.59 12.17 -4.95
CA ARG A 311 -14.47 12.15 -3.77
C ARG A 311 -13.66 12.38 -2.51
N MET A 312 -14.19 13.23 -1.64
CA MET A 312 -13.58 13.58 -0.37
C MET A 312 -14.65 13.83 0.67
N GLU A 313 -14.46 13.24 1.85
CA GLU A 313 -15.27 13.48 3.04
C GLU A 313 -14.35 14.04 4.12
N GLU A 314 -14.89 14.95 4.94
CA GLU A 314 -14.14 15.54 6.03
C GLU A 314 -15.02 15.81 7.25
N THR A 315 -14.41 15.69 8.43
CA THR A 315 -15.05 16.04 9.70
C THR A 315 -14.04 16.72 10.61
N VAL A 316 -14.53 17.48 11.58
CA VAL A 316 -13.70 18.31 12.46
C VAL A 316 -13.96 17.94 13.91
N ARG A 317 -12.88 17.87 14.69
CA ARG A 317 -12.90 17.78 16.16
C ARG A 317 -12.00 18.86 16.74
N THR A 318 -12.28 19.26 17.97
CA THR A 318 -11.45 20.23 18.69
C THR A 318 -10.63 19.47 19.73
N ALA A 319 -9.34 19.73 19.80
CA ALA A 319 -8.51 19.22 20.87
C ALA A 319 -8.93 19.84 22.20
N ALA A 320 -8.90 19.04 23.26
CA ALA A 320 -9.06 19.56 24.60
C ALA A 320 -7.90 20.54 24.88
N THR A 321 -8.20 21.69 25.47
CA THR A 321 -7.18 22.57 26.03
C THR A 321 -6.37 21.77 27.04
N ALA A 322 -5.05 21.71 26.87
CA ALA A 322 -4.17 21.05 27.82
C ALA A 322 -4.47 21.61 29.22
N SER A 323 -4.99 20.76 30.11
CA SER A 323 -5.08 21.12 31.52
C SER A 323 -3.66 21.09 32.05
N VAL A 324 -3.14 22.28 32.40
CA VAL A 324 -1.84 22.46 33.06
C VAL A 324 -1.75 21.61 34.33
#